data_AF-A0A660MIP3-F1
#
_entry.id   AF-A0A660MIP3-F1
#
_cell.length_a   1.000
_cell.length_b   1.000
_cell.length_c   1.000
_cell.angle_alpha   90.00
_cell.angle_beta   90.00
_cell.angle_gamma   90.00
#
_symmetry.space_group_name_H-M   'P 1'
#
loop_
_entity.id
_entity.type
_entity.pdbx_description
1 polymer ?
#
loop_
_entity_poly.entity_id
_entity_poly.type
_entity_poly.pdbx_seq_one_letter_code
_entity_poly.pdbx_strand_id
1 'polypeptide(L)'
;NNATQIQLTGLLANSAMGIAASDIQIAPDGGTVNITLYQRLAKQKYSGALNKTISVQGQPKHITYGSAQKPIWQAPPEPAQP
;
A
#
# COMPACT_ATOMS: atom_id res chain seq x y z
N ASN A 1 5.90 13.34 18.35
CA ASN A 1 5.63 13.04 16.93
C ASN A 1 6.41 11.78 16.53
N ASN A 2 5.81 10.60 16.65
CA ASN A 2 6.42 9.34 16.20
C ASN A 2 5.85 9.00 14.83
N ALA A 3 6.55 9.45 13.78
CA ALA A 3 6.19 9.11 12.42
C ALA A 3 6.88 7.79 12.05
N THR A 4 6.10 6.79 11.65
CA THR A 4 6.63 5.50 11.17
C THR A 4 6.84 5.57 9.67
N GLN A 5 8.03 5.19 9.22
CA GLN A 5 8.37 5.12 7.81
C GLN A 5 8.07 3.70 7.30
N ILE A 6 7.35 3.60 6.19
CA ILE A 6 6.92 2.32 5.62
C ILE A 6 7.37 2.28 4.17
N GLN A 7 8.02 1.17 3.81
CA GLN A 7 8.34 0.89 2.43
C GLN A 7 7.25 0.00 1.83
N LEU A 8 6.52 0.55 0.87
CA LEU A 8 5.53 -0.18 0.09
C LEU A 8 6.19 -0.67 -1.19
N THR A 9 6.41 -1.97 -1.28
CA THR A 9 6.83 -2.66 -2.49
C THR A 9 5.73 -3.56 -3.00
N GLY A 10 5.61 -3.68 -4.32
CA GLY A 10 4.60 -4.52 -4.94
C GLY A 10 4.93 -4.82 -6.38
N LEU A 11 4.80 -6.09 -6.76
CA LEU A 11 4.94 -6.55 -8.13
C LEU A 11 3.58 -6.97 -8.64
N LEU A 12 3.25 -6.59 -9.88
CA LEU A 12 2.15 -7.25 -10.59
C LEU A 12 2.71 -8.55 -11.17
N ALA A 13 2.24 -9.69 -10.67
CA ALA A 13 2.66 -11.00 -11.19
C ALA A 13 2.27 -11.12 -12.67
N ASN A 14 3.24 -11.44 -13.55
CA ASN A 14 3.09 -11.81 -14.96
C ASN A 14 1.85 -11.24 -15.67
N SER A 15 1.75 -9.92 -15.76
CA SER A 15 0.60 -9.26 -16.38
C SER A 15 1.01 -8.56 -17.67
N ALA A 16 0.13 -8.63 -18.67
CA ALA A 16 0.17 -7.75 -19.85
C ALA A 16 -0.09 -6.27 -19.50
N MET A 17 -0.27 -5.98 -18.21
CA MET A 17 -0.56 -4.69 -17.62
C MET A 17 0.57 -4.27 -16.70
N GLY A 18 0.69 -2.98 -16.44
CA GLY A 18 1.66 -2.44 -15.53
C GLY A 18 1.27 -1.24 -14.78
N ILE A 19 2.00 -0.98 -13.71
CA ILE A 19 1.79 0.17 -12.85
C ILE A 19 2.22 1.43 -13.59
N ALA A 20 1.23 2.23 -14.00
CA ALA A 20 1.42 3.55 -14.61
C ALA A 20 1.56 4.64 -13.55
N ALA A 21 0.80 4.53 -12.46
CA ALA A 21 0.85 5.43 -11.33
C ALA A 21 0.34 4.73 -10.08
N SER A 22 0.57 5.35 -8.93
CA SER A 22 0.00 4.92 -7.66
C SER A 22 -0.42 6.13 -6.82
N ASP A 23 -1.58 5.99 -6.18
CA ASP A 23 -2.08 6.91 -5.17
C ASP A 23 -2.08 6.20 -3.80
N ILE A 24 -1.72 6.93 -2.75
CA ILE A 24 -1.64 6.40 -1.40
C ILE A 24 -2.34 7.37 -0.47
N GLN A 25 -3.40 6.89 0.16
CA GLN A 25 -4.20 7.67 1.10
C GLN A 25 -3.95 7.12 2.50
N ILE A 26 -3.65 8.02 3.42
CA ILE A 26 -3.34 7.70 4.81
C ILE A 26 -4.41 8.39 5.64
N ALA A 27 -5.12 7.63 6.47
CA ALA A 27 -6.07 8.20 7.41
C ALA A 27 -5.37 9.17 8.38
N PRO A 28 -6.04 10.21 8.90
CA PRO A 28 -5.40 11.21 9.76
C PRO A 28 -4.70 10.63 11.01
N ASP A 29 -5.22 9.52 11.52
CA ASP A 29 -4.66 8.79 12.67
C ASP A 29 -3.53 7.82 12.28
N GLY A 30 -3.22 7.70 10.99
CA GLY A 30 -2.26 6.77 10.39
C GLY A 30 -2.65 5.29 10.52
N GLY A 31 -3.84 4.98 11.04
CA GLY A 31 -4.28 3.62 11.30
C GLY A 31 -4.63 2.84 10.03
N THR A 32 -5.06 3.53 8.97
CA THR A 32 -5.38 2.92 7.68
C THR A 32 -4.56 3.53 6.56
N VAL A 33 -3.96 2.67 5.74
CA VAL A 33 -3.29 3.05 4.48
C VAL A 33 -4.01 2.38 3.31
N ASN A 34 -4.60 3.16 2.41
CA ASN A 34 -5.20 2.65 1.18
C ASN A 34 -4.27 2.89 -0.02
N ILE A 35 -4.05 1.85 -0.82
CA ILE A 35 -3.19 1.89 -2.00
C ILE A 35 -4.04 1.72 -3.25
N THR A 36 -3.98 2.68 -4.18
CA THR A 36 -4.60 2.55 -5.49
C THR A 36 -3.53 2.49 -6.56
N LEU A 37 -3.55 1.44 -7.39
CA LEU A 37 -2.65 1.32 -8.54
C LEU A 37 -3.40 1.60 -9.83
N TYR A 38 -2.90 2.55 -10.61
CA TYR A 38 -3.37 2.80 -11.97
C TYR A 38 -2.55 1.97 -12.94
N GLN A 39 -3.23 1.14 -13.74
CA GLN A 39 -2.58 0.19 -14.62
C GLN A 39 -2.71 0.59 -16.09
N ARG A 40 -1.70 0.28 -16.90
CA ARG A 40 -1.72 0.45 -18.37
C ARG A 40 -1.11 -0.75 -19.08
N LEU A 41 -1.39 -0.95 -20.37
CA LEU A 41 -0.78 -2.03 -21.15
C LEU A 41 0.75 -1.93 -21.17
N ALA A 42 1.39 -3.06 -20.90
CA ALA A 42 2.83 -3.25 -20.93
C ALA A 42 3.28 -3.32 -22.40
N LYS A 43 3.78 -2.22 -22.98
CA LYS A 43 4.29 -2.18 -24.35
C LYS A 43 5.65 -2.90 -24.46
N GLN A 44 5.66 -4.23 -24.28
CA GLN A 44 6.81 -5.14 -24.37
C GLN A 44 7.92 -5.00 -23.32
N LYS A 45 7.76 -4.14 -22.32
CA LYS A 45 8.66 -4.02 -21.17
C LYS A 45 7.88 -4.28 -19.89
N TYR A 46 8.46 -5.05 -18.96
CA TYR A 46 7.91 -5.23 -17.62
C TYR A 46 7.50 -3.88 -17.05
N SER A 47 6.23 -3.78 -16.74
CA SER A 47 5.57 -2.50 -16.59
C SER A 47 5.40 -2.22 -15.09
N GLY A 48 6.50 -1.82 -14.48
CA GLY A 48 6.54 -1.15 -13.18
C GLY A 48 6.40 -2.05 -11.95
N ALA A 49 7.20 -1.72 -10.94
CA ALA A 49 7.01 -2.16 -9.56
C ALA A 49 6.51 -0.96 -8.74
N LEU A 50 5.62 -1.19 -7.78
CA LEU A 50 5.43 -0.23 -6.69
C LEU A 50 6.71 -0.27 -5.86
N ASN A 51 7.35 0.88 -5.69
CA ASN A 51 8.43 1.06 -4.73
C ASN A 51 8.34 2.51 -4.23
N LYS A 52 7.60 2.70 -3.14
CA LYS A 52 7.40 4.02 -2.53
C LYS A 52 7.64 3.92 -1.04
N THR A 53 8.23 4.96 -0.50
CA THR A 53 8.34 5.14 0.95
C THR A 53 7.35 6.20 1.38
N ILE A 54 6.55 5.89 2.40
CA ILE A 54 5.58 6.79 3.00
C ILE A 54 5.88 6.99 4.48
N SER A 55 5.38 8.10 5.02
CA SER A 55 5.42 8.38 6.45
C SER A 55 3.99 8.41 6.98
N VAL A 56 3.73 7.64 8.04
CA VAL A 56 2.43 7.60 8.72
C VAL A 56 2.60 8.06 10.16
N GLN A 57 1.58 8.70 10.73
CA GLN A 57 1.55 8.99 12.16
C GLN A 57 1.21 7.70 12.92
N GLY A 58 2.00 7.34 13.95
CA GLY A 58 1.73 6.11 14.69
C GLY A 58 2.02 4.84 13.87
N GLN A 59 1.25 3.77 14.11
CA GLN A 59 1.45 2.46 13.45
C GLN A 59 0.21 2.08 12.62
N PRO A 60 0.38 1.66 11.35
CA PRO A 60 -0.73 1.16 10.56
C PRO A 60 -1.33 -0.08 11.19
N LYS A 61 -2.65 -0.13 11.22
CA LYS A 61 -3.44 -1.28 11.64
C LYS A 61 -4.03 -2.02 10.45
N HIS A 62 -4.30 -1.32 9.36
CA HIS A 62 -4.92 -1.86 8.16
C HIS A 62 -4.25 -1.32 6.90
N ILE A 63 -4.01 -2.21 5.94
CA ILE A 63 -3.65 -1.83 4.58
C ILE A 63 -4.73 -2.34 3.63
N THR A 64 -5.25 -1.43 2.82
CA THR A 64 -6.33 -1.68 1.86
C THR A 64 -5.91 -1.37 0.43
N TYR A 65 -6.67 -1.90 -0.53
CA TYR A 65 -6.37 -1.79 -1.96
C TYR A 65 -7.57 -1.33 -2.79
N GLY A 66 -7.32 -0.35 -3.64
CA GLY A 66 -8.24 0.18 -4.65
C GLY A 66 -9.35 1.06 -4.09
N SER A 67 -10.26 1.48 -4.98
CA SER A 67 -11.41 2.34 -4.64
C SER A 67 -12.40 1.68 -3.68
N ALA A 68 -12.51 0.35 -3.73
CA ALA A 68 -13.34 -0.42 -2.80
C ALA A 68 -12.67 -0.69 -1.44
N GLN A 69 -11.44 -0.19 -1.23
CA GLN A 69 -10.66 -0.34 0.01
C GLN A 69 -10.61 -1.79 0.51
N LYS A 70 -10.37 -2.74 -0.40
CA LYS A 70 -10.34 -4.16 -0.04
C LYS A 70 -9.17 -4.43 0.91
N PRO A 71 -9.37 -5.07 2.07
CA PRO A 71 -8.28 -5.36 3.00
C PRO A 71 -7.29 -6.33 2.37
N ILE A 72 -6.00 -5.98 2.42
CA ILE A 72 -4.89 -6.83 1.95
C ILE A 72 -3.91 -7.19 3.05
N TRP A 73 -3.94 -6.46 4.17
CA TRP A 73 -3.19 -6.79 5.38
C TRP A 73 -3.84 -6.14 6.60
N GLN A 74 -3.69 -6.79 7.75
CA GLN A 74 -4.09 -6.28 9.06
C GLN A 74 -3.00 -6.59 10.08
N ALA A 75 -2.75 -5.65 10.99
CA ALA A 75 -1.83 -5.86 12.09
C ALA A 75 -2.30 -7.04 12.96
N PRO A 76 -1.39 -7.89 13.43
CA PRO A 76 -1.75 -8.90 14.41
C PRO A 76 -2.37 -8.24 15.65
N PRO A 77 -3.31 -8.92 16.33
CA PRO A 77 -3.90 -8.39 17.55
C PRO A 77 -2.81 -8.09 18.57
N GLU A 78 -2.96 -6.98 19.28
CA GLU A 78 -2.03 -6.59 20.33
C GLU A 78 -2.02 -7.68 21.42
N PRO A 79 -0.85 -8.14 21.88
CA PRO A 79 -0.79 -9.13 22.95
C PRO A 79 -1.59 -8.65 24.16
N ALA A 80 -2.36 -9.54 24.78
CA ALA A 80 -3.04 -9.21 26.03
C ALA A 80 -1.99 -8.71 27.03
N GLN A 81 -2.18 -7.48 27.51
CA GLN A 81 -1.32 -6.95 28.57
C GLN A 81 -1.47 -7.83 29.82
N PRO A 82 -0.36 -8.19 30.50
CA PRO A 82 -0.38 -9.04 31.68
C PRO A 82 -1.13 -8.42 32.86
#